data_AF-A0AAD7GIT8-F1
#
_entry.id   AF-A0AAD7GIT8-F1
#
_cell.length_a   1.000
_cell.length_b   1.000
_cell.length_c   1.000
_cell.angle_alpha   90.00
_cell.angle_beta   90.00
_cell.angle_gamma   90.00
#
_symmetry.space_group_name_H-M   'P 1'
#
loop_
_entity.id
_entity.type
_entity.pdbx_description
1 polymer ?
#
loop_
_entity_poly.entity_id
_entity_poly.type
_entity_poly.pdbx_seq_one_letter_code
_entity_poly.pdbx_strand_id
1 'polypeptide(L)'
;MNRYPFDFFTVDYTIYAFTSPGNGSYGTPLPMTVISTGSIQGFKIDTTVTGQDPFDGSAVLVHVEIRRSPITQAFSLVVIVVMWCLSGAIFTAAMSVYFRERKAELPLIALSTALLFALPNVRNSQPGIPATAGTISDMVGFFWNLLLVATSAISLLANFIVQNGRGKEEAAKALEKTV
;
A
#
# COMPACT_ATOMS: atom_id res chain seq x y z
N MET A 1 -6.71 13.10 -0.45
CA MET A 1 -5.76 12.13 0.12
C MET A 1 -6.44 10.76 0.17
N ASN A 2 -5.84 9.73 -0.41
CA ASN A 2 -6.47 8.40 -0.51
C ASN A 2 -6.34 7.64 0.83
N ARG A 3 -7.48 7.24 1.43
CA ARG A 3 -7.56 6.62 2.76
C ARG A 3 -7.40 5.09 2.75
N TYR A 4 -6.87 4.52 1.67
CA TYR A 4 -6.58 3.09 1.58
C TYR A 4 -5.86 2.56 2.85
N PRO A 5 -6.26 1.39 3.39
CA PRO A 5 -7.30 0.46 2.91
C PRO A 5 -8.73 0.73 3.44
N PHE A 6 -8.93 1.83 4.16
CA PHE A 6 -10.22 2.24 4.72
C PHE A 6 -10.93 3.28 3.83
N ASP A 7 -10.69 3.22 2.52
CA ASP A 7 -11.36 4.02 1.51
C ASP A 7 -12.82 3.58 1.33
N PHE A 8 -13.70 4.57 1.15
CA PHE A 8 -15.10 4.39 0.78
C PHE A 8 -15.40 5.26 -0.44
N PHE A 9 -16.25 4.74 -1.31
CA PHE A 9 -16.71 5.43 -2.50
C PHE A 9 -18.22 5.45 -2.49
N THR A 10 -18.77 6.63 -2.77
CA THR A 10 -20.21 6.84 -2.87
C THR A 10 -20.55 7.13 -4.31
N VAL A 11 -21.58 6.44 -4.82
CA VAL A 11 -22.13 6.65 -6.15
C VAL A 11 -23.63 6.86 -6.02
N ASP A 12 -24.08 8.04 -6.42
CA ASP A 12 -25.49 8.38 -6.49
C ASP A 12 -25.93 8.36 -7.96
N TYR A 13 -27.00 7.64 -8.27
CA TYR A 13 -27.64 7.71 -9.58
C TYR A 13 -29.15 7.71 -9.47
N THR A 14 -29.77 8.43 -10.40
CA THR A 14 -31.22 8.58 -10.50
C THR A 14 -31.70 7.91 -11.76
N ILE A 15 -32.68 7.01 -11.63
CA ILE A 15 -33.30 6.31 -12.75
C ILE A 15 -34.69 6.92 -12.97
N TYR A 16 -34.98 7.29 -14.22
CA TYR A 16 -36.29 7.78 -14.65
C TYR A 16 -36.92 6.81 -15.64
N ALA A 17 -38.23 6.60 -15.56
CA ALA A 17 -38.99 5.85 -16.56
C ALA A 17 -40.31 6.55 -16.87
N PHE A 18 -40.51 6.84 -18.15
CA PHE A 18 -41.70 7.50 -18.68
C PHE A 18 -42.22 6.74 -19.89
N THR A 19 -43.52 6.83 -20.14
CA THR A 19 -44.08 6.40 -21.43
C THR A 19 -43.65 7.37 -22.53
N SER A 20 -43.51 6.91 -23.77
CA SER A 20 -43.20 7.77 -24.92
C SER A 20 -44.39 7.78 -25.89
N PRO A 21 -45.14 8.90 -26.01
CA PRO A 21 -46.31 8.99 -26.89
C PRO A 21 -45.96 9.08 -28.39
N GLY A 22 -44.71 8.88 -28.79
CA GLY A 22 -44.27 8.88 -30.21
C GLY A 22 -44.08 10.27 -30.83
N ASN A 23 -44.36 11.34 -30.09
CA ASN A 23 -44.18 12.75 -30.49
C ASN A 23 -42.92 13.40 -29.90
N GLY A 24 -41.99 12.60 -29.37
CA GLY A 24 -40.77 13.09 -28.71
C GLY A 24 -41.01 13.73 -27.33
N SER A 25 -42.23 13.67 -26.79
CA SER A 25 -42.55 14.14 -25.44
C SER A 25 -42.43 13.02 -24.41
N TYR A 26 -42.15 13.36 -23.15
CA TYR A 26 -42.23 12.44 -22.03
C TYR A 26 -43.70 12.30 -21.59
N GLY A 27 -44.19 11.07 -21.53
CA GLY A 27 -45.53 10.72 -21.05
C GLY A 27 -45.57 10.45 -19.55
N THR A 28 -46.59 9.74 -19.09
CA THR A 28 -46.80 9.46 -17.65
C THR A 28 -45.67 8.63 -17.05
N PRO A 29 -45.28 8.90 -15.79
CA PRO A 29 -44.25 8.12 -15.09
C PRO A 29 -44.71 6.69 -14.80
N LEU A 30 -43.76 5.75 -14.87
CA LEU A 30 -44.02 4.33 -14.64
C LEU A 30 -43.53 3.89 -13.25
N PRO A 31 -44.32 3.10 -12.50
CA PRO A 31 -43.85 2.49 -11.26
C PRO A 31 -42.71 1.51 -11.60
N MET A 32 -41.58 1.66 -10.91
CA MET A 32 -40.38 0.84 -11.13
C MET A 32 -39.86 0.26 -9.82
N THR A 33 -39.25 -0.93 -9.89
CA THR A 33 -38.51 -1.54 -8.80
C THR A 33 -37.07 -1.71 -9.26
N VAL A 34 -36.12 -1.21 -8.48
CA VAL A 34 -34.69 -1.32 -8.77
C VAL A 34 -34.09 -2.41 -7.90
N ILE A 35 -33.55 -3.45 -8.54
CA ILE A 35 -32.78 -4.50 -7.89
C ILE A 35 -31.33 -4.32 -8.33
N SER A 36 -30.44 -4.05 -7.38
CA SER A 36 -29.02 -3.92 -7.62
C SER A 36 -28.28 -5.08 -6.97
N THR A 37 -27.65 -5.91 -7.79
CA THR A 37 -26.79 -7.02 -7.34
C THR A 37 -25.43 -6.89 -8.00
N GLY A 38 -24.39 -6.80 -7.20
CA GLY A 38 -23.02 -6.73 -7.68
C GLY A 38 -22.06 -7.26 -6.64
N SER A 39 -21.10 -8.07 -7.08
CA SER A 39 -20.00 -8.53 -6.25
C SER A 39 -18.71 -8.34 -7.02
N ILE A 40 -17.84 -7.47 -6.50
CA ILE A 40 -16.51 -7.24 -7.06
C ILE A 40 -15.50 -7.80 -6.08
N GLN A 41 -14.56 -8.60 -6.56
CA GLN A 41 -13.55 -9.18 -5.69
C GLN A 41 -12.77 -8.08 -4.95
N GLY A 42 -12.74 -8.18 -3.62
CA GLY A 42 -12.05 -7.22 -2.75
C GLY A 42 -12.85 -5.97 -2.38
N PHE A 43 -14.10 -5.85 -2.85
CA PHE A 43 -15.01 -4.77 -2.47
C PHE A 43 -16.32 -5.32 -1.92
N LYS A 44 -16.87 -4.62 -0.93
CA LYS A 44 -18.23 -4.80 -0.44
C LYS A 44 -19.08 -3.66 -1.02
N ILE A 45 -20.20 -4.02 -1.64
CA ILE A 45 -21.12 -3.07 -2.24
C ILE A 45 -22.41 -3.12 -1.42
N ASP A 46 -22.74 -2.01 -0.78
CA ASP A 46 -23.98 -1.83 -0.04
C ASP A 46 -24.86 -0.85 -0.85
N THR A 47 -25.95 -1.34 -1.43
CA THR A 47 -26.89 -0.52 -2.20
C THR A 47 -28.12 -0.21 -1.35
N THR A 48 -28.39 1.08 -1.16
CA THR A 48 -29.58 1.57 -0.47
C THR A 48 -30.46 2.33 -1.45
N VAL A 49 -31.72 1.95 -1.56
CA VAL A 49 -32.72 2.73 -2.30
C VAL A 49 -33.23 3.82 -1.36
N THR A 50 -32.85 5.06 -1.61
CA THR A 50 -33.06 6.18 -0.67
C THR A 50 -34.47 6.78 -0.78
N GLY A 51 -35.21 6.44 -1.83
CA GLY A 51 -36.62 6.80 -1.99
C GLY A 51 -37.03 7.10 -3.44
N GLN A 52 -38.30 7.43 -3.62
CA GLN A 52 -38.83 8.03 -4.85
C GLN A 52 -38.69 9.57 -4.77
N ASP A 53 -38.49 10.21 -5.93
CA ASP A 53 -38.38 11.67 -6.04
C ASP A 53 -39.61 12.38 -5.43
N PRO A 54 -39.41 13.36 -4.52
CA PRO A 54 -40.51 14.05 -3.82
C PRO A 54 -41.50 14.77 -4.73
N PHE A 55 -41.14 15.07 -5.99
CA PHE A 55 -41.97 15.89 -6.86
C PHE A 55 -43.04 15.11 -7.64
N ASP A 56 -42.76 13.88 -8.09
CA ASP A 56 -43.66 13.19 -9.02
C ASP A 56 -43.64 11.65 -8.92
N GLY A 57 -42.85 11.07 -8.01
CA GLY A 57 -42.70 9.61 -7.88
C GLY A 57 -42.09 8.90 -9.10
N SER A 58 -41.62 9.66 -10.09
CA SER A 58 -41.17 9.20 -11.41
C SER A 58 -39.70 8.78 -11.46
N ALA A 59 -38.94 9.16 -10.42
CA ALA A 59 -37.53 8.84 -10.29
C ALA A 59 -37.28 7.97 -9.06
N VAL A 60 -36.38 6.99 -9.21
CA VAL A 60 -35.82 6.24 -8.08
C VAL A 60 -34.40 6.70 -7.85
N LEU A 61 -34.14 7.19 -6.63
CA LEU A 61 -32.81 7.56 -6.19
C LEU A 61 -32.13 6.33 -5.57
N VAL A 62 -30.97 5.98 -6.11
CA VAL A 62 -30.18 4.86 -5.62
C VAL A 62 -28.84 5.38 -5.12
N HIS A 63 -28.57 5.07 -3.85
CA HIS A 63 -27.30 5.35 -3.20
C HIS A 63 -26.51 4.05 -3.11
N VAL A 64 -25.32 4.02 -3.72
CA VAL A 64 -24.42 2.88 -3.65
C VAL A 64 -23.19 3.26 -2.87
N GLU A 65 -22.92 2.51 -1.81
CA GLU A 65 -21.72 2.62 -1.03
C GLU A 65 -20.79 1.44 -1.34
N ILE A 66 -19.58 1.75 -1.79
CA ILE A 66 -18.55 0.78 -2.14
C ILE A 66 -17.41 0.92 -1.15
N ARG A 67 -17.15 -0.15 -0.39
CA ARG A 67 -16.07 -0.23 0.60
C ARG A 67 -15.11 -1.37 0.25
N ARG A 68 -13.89 -1.35 0.79
CA ARG A 68 -13.01 -2.52 0.74
C ARG A 68 -13.57 -3.66 1.57
N SER A 69 -13.39 -4.90 1.10
CA SER A 69 -13.80 -6.06 1.89
C SER A 69 -12.95 -6.17 3.18
N PRO A 70 -13.50 -6.68 4.30
CA PRO A 70 -12.74 -6.87 5.54
C PRO A 70 -11.48 -7.73 5.34
N ILE A 71 -11.55 -8.72 4.44
CA ILE A 71 -10.43 -9.60 4.09
C ILE A 71 -9.31 -8.80 3.40
N THR A 72 -9.67 -7.94 2.44
CA THR A 72 -8.73 -7.02 1.77
C THR A 72 -8.04 -6.11 2.77
N GLN A 73 -8.79 -5.55 3.72
CA GLN A 73 -8.23 -4.70 4.78
C GLN A 73 -7.26 -5.46 5.69
N ALA A 74 -7.65 -6.65 6.15
CA ALA A 74 -6.82 -7.48 7.01
C ALA A 74 -5.52 -7.90 6.31
N PHE A 75 -5.60 -8.32 5.05
CA PHE A 75 -4.41 -8.67 4.26
C PHE A 75 -3.47 -7.47 4.11
N SER A 76 -4.00 -6.29 3.76
CA SER A 76 -3.19 -5.09 3.62
C SER A 76 -2.51 -4.68 4.93
N LEU A 77 -3.18 -4.86 6.09
CA LEU A 77 -2.57 -4.63 7.41
C LEU A 77 -1.45 -5.62 7.69
N VAL A 78 -1.62 -6.91 7.40
CA VAL A 78 -0.57 -7.92 7.56
C VAL A 78 0.66 -7.56 6.74
N VAL A 79 0.48 -7.11 5.49
CA VAL A 79 1.59 -6.68 4.65
C VAL A 79 2.35 -5.50 5.27
N ILE A 80 1.64 -4.50 5.81
CA ILE A 80 2.27 -3.35 6.49
C ILE A 80 3.07 -3.82 7.71
N VAL A 81 2.51 -4.71 8.53
CA VAL A 81 3.19 -5.27 9.71
C VAL A 81 4.44 -6.04 9.30
N VAL A 82 4.37 -6.87 8.25
CA VAL A 82 5.52 -7.61 7.74
C VAL A 82 6.63 -6.67 7.27
N MET A 83 6.30 -5.59 6.57
CA MET A 83 7.31 -4.60 6.17
C MET A 83 8.00 -3.95 7.37
N TRP A 84 7.24 -3.65 8.44
CA TRP A 84 7.80 -3.12 9.68
C TRP A 84 8.70 -4.12 10.40
N CYS A 85 8.32 -5.39 10.44
CA CYS A 85 9.16 -6.45 11.01
C CYS A 85 10.47 -6.61 10.23
N LEU A 86 10.40 -6.59 8.89
CA LEU A 86 11.59 -6.71 8.04
C LEU A 86 12.52 -5.51 8.16
N SER A 87 11.97 -4.29 8.09
CA SER A 87 12.76 -3.05 8.24
C SER A 87 13.37 -2.96 9.63
N GLY A 88 12.60 -3.27 10.68
CA GLY A 88 13.06 -3.29 12.06
C GLY A 88 14.15 -4.33 12.33
N ALA A 89 14.04 -5.53 11.77
CA ALA A 89 15.06 -6.57 11.89
C ALA A 89 16.39 -6.15 11.25
N ILE A 90 16.36 -5.57 10.05
CA ILE A 90 17.57 -5.08 9.39
C ILE A 90 18.16 -3.89 10.12
N PHE A 91 17.32 -2.96 10.58
CA PHE A 91 17.77 -1.79 11.31
C PHE A 91 18.46 -2.16 12.63
N THR A 92 17.87 -3.08 13.39
CA THR A 92 18.48 -3.58 14.64
C THR A 92 19.78 -4.35 14.37
N ALA A 93 19.82 -5.17 13.31
CA ALA A 93 21.06 -5.85 12.90
C ALA A 93 22.15 -4.85 12.51
N ALA A 94 21.84 -3.84 11.69
CA ALA A 94 22.78 -2.80 11.28
C ALA A 94 23.29 -1.99 12.48
N MET A 95 22.40 -1.62 13.40
CA MET A 95 22.76 -0.91 14.62
C MET A 95 23.67 -1.74 15.53
N SER A 96 23.45 -3.06 15.61
CA SER A 96 24.31 -3.97 16.37
C SER A 96 25.73 -4.07 15.79
N VAL A 97 25.86 -4.05 14.46
CA VAL A 97 27.16 -4.08 13.76
C VAL A 97 27.89 -2.74 13.95
N TYR A 98 27.15 -1.64 13.86
CA TYR A 98 27.68 -0.29 14.03
C TYR A 98 28.24 -0.08 15.45
N PHE A 99 27.48 -0.40 16.49
CA PHE A 99 27.92 -0.19 17.87
C PHE A 99 28.97 -1.17 18.36
N ARG A 100 28.98 -2.41 17.88
CA ARG A 100 29.94 -3.43 18.32
C ARG A 100 31.23 -3.43 17.51
N GLU A 101 31.40 -2.46 16.60
CA GLU A 101 32.53 -2.38 15.64
C GLU A 101 32.83 -3.72 14.95
N ARG A 102 31.80 -4.55 14.73
CA ARG A 102 31.98 -5.86 14.10
C ARG A 102 32.14 -5.68 12.61
N LYS A 103 32.86 -6.61 11.96
CA LYS A 103 32.92 -6.70 10.50
C LYS A 103 31.51 -6.89 9.97
N ALA A 104 31.01 -5.90 9.21
CA ALA A 104 29.78 -6.07 8.44
C ALA A 104 29.95 -7.27 7.51
N GLU A 105 29.12 -8.28 7.71
CA GLU A 105 29.14 -9.47 6.87
C GLU A 105 28.56 -9.13 5.49
N LEU A 106 29.25 -9.53 4.41
CA LEU A 106 28.78 -9.32 3.04
C LEU A 106 27.34 -9.84 2.81
N PRO A 107 26.92 -11.00 3.37
CA PRO A 107 25.53 -11.44 3.32
C PRO A 107 24.52 -10.44 3.89
N LEU A 108 24.85 -9.75 4.99
CA LEU A 108 23.94 -8.79 5.62
C LEU A 108 23.77 -7.53 4.77
N ILE A 109 24.85 -7.08 4.14
CA ILE A 109 24.82 -5.98 3.16
C ILE A 109 23.94 -6.37 1.98
N ALA A 110 24.17 -7.55 1.39
CA ALA A 110 23.38 -8.07 0.28
C ALA A 110 21.90 -8.22 0.62
N LEU A 111 21.59 -8.67 1.84
CA LEU A 111 20.21 -8.77 2.31
C LEU A 111 19.54 -7.39 2.42
N SER A 112 20.24 -6.41 2.99
CA SER A 112 19.72 -5.04 3.15
C SER A 112 19.46 -4.34 1.82
N THR A 113 20.36 -4.51 0.85
CA THR A 113 20.18 -3.97 -0.51
C THR A 113 19.10 -4.72 -1.27
N ALA A 114 19.01 -6.04 -1.15
CA ALA A 114 17.92 -6.83 -1.72
C ALA A 114 16.55 -6.37 -1.19
N LEU A 115 16.45 -6.10 0.12
CA LEU A 115 15.21 -5.61 0.72
C LEU A 115 14.79 -4.23 0.21
N LEU A 116 15.76 -3.34 -0.09
CA LEU A 116 15.48 -2.03 -0.68
C LEU A 116 14.71 -2.14 -2.01
N PHE A 117 15.04 -3.16 -2.81
CA PHE A 117 14.37 -3.45 -4.08
C PHE A 117 13.16 -4.39 -3.93
N ALA A 118 13.09 -5.17 -2.86
CA ALA A 118 11.96 -6.07 -2.60
C ALA A 118 10.73 -5.34 -2.03
N LEU A 119 10.92 -4.32 -1.17
CA LEU A 119 9.83 -3.60 -0.52
C LEU A 119 8.76 -3.04 -1.49
N PRO A 120 9.10 -2.46 -2.65
CA PRO A 120 8.12 -2.04 -3.65
C PRO A 120 7.23 -3.19 -4.15
N ASN A 121 7.81 -4.38 -4.36
CA ASN A 121 7.04 -5.56 -4.79
C ASN A 121 6.10 -6.05 -3.69
N VAL A 122 6.56 -6.03 -2.43
CA VAL A 122 5.71 -6.36 -1.27
C VAL A 122 4.55 -5.36 -1.15
N ARG A 123 4.79 -4.07 -1.41
CA ARG A 123 3.74 -3.03 -1.44
C ARG A 123 2.73 -3.31 -2.55
N ASN A 124 3.19 -3.66 -3.74
CA ASN A 124 2.34 -3.94 -4.89
C ASN A 124 1.55 -5.26 -4.78
N SER A 125 1.89 -6.13 -3.83
CA SER A 125 1.12 -7.33 -3.51
C SER A 125 -0.20 -7.02 -2.77
N GLN A 126 -0.37 -5.79 -2.27
CA GLN A 126 -1.58 -5.39 -1.56
C GLN A 126 -2.79 -5.35 -2.52
N PRO A 127 -3.91 -5.99 -2.15
CA PRO A 127 -5.06 -6.16 -3.02
C PRO A 127 -5.73 -4.83 -3.36
N GLY A 128 -5.84 -4.54 -4.65
CA GLY A 128 -6.51 -3.34 -5.15
C GLY A 128 -5.85 -2.04 -4.72
N ILE A 129 -4.55 -2.06 -4.39
CA ILE A 129 -3.80 -0.87 -4.05
C ILE A 129 -3.77 0.08 -5.25
N PRO A 130 -4.05 1.38 -5.05
CA PRO A 130 -3.92 2.37 -6.10
C PRO A 130 -2.50 2.37 -6.67
N ALA A 131 -2.39 2.44 -8.01
CA ALA A 131 -1.12 2.59 -8.70
C ALA A 131 -0.42 3.92 -8.38
N THR A 132 -1.15 4.90 -7.86
CA THR A 132 -0.59 6.14 -7.32
C THR A 132 0.07 5.86 -5.96
N ALA A 133 1.39 6.06 -5.89
CA ALA A 133 2.09 6.12 -4.61
C ALA A 133 1.59 7.34 -3.81
N GLY A 134 1.30 7.16 -2.51
CA GLY A 134 0.82 8.25 -1.66
C GLY A 134 -0.49 7.96 -0.91
N THR A 135 -0.82 6.69 -0.70
CA THR A 135 -1.89 6.29 0.20
C THR A 135 -1.49 6.48 1.67
N ILE A 136 -2.46 6.48 2.60
CA ILE A 136 -2.15 6.53 4.04
C ILE A 136 -1.23 5.37 4.45
N SER A 137 -1.45 4.16 3.93
CA SER A 137 -0.55 3.02 4.19
C SER A 137 0.87 3.27 3.69
N ASP A 138 1.05 3.95 2.56
CA ASP A 138 2.39 4.28 2.06
C ASP A 138 3.08 5.30 2.97
N MET A 139 2.35 6.32 3.42
CA MET A 139 2.85 7.39 4.30
C MET A 139 3.22 6.90 5.70
N VAL A 140 2.47 5.94 6.24
CA VAL A 140 2.69 5.39 7.58
C VAL A 140 3.68 4.24 7.58
N GLY A 141 3.72 3.43 6.52
CA GLY A 141 4.57 2.23 6.45
C GLY A 141 5.68 2.33 5.43
N PHE A 142 5.31 2.39 4.15
CA PHE A 142 6.24 2.18 3.04
C PHE A 142 7.44 3.13 3.07
N PHE A 143 7.21 4.44 3.20
CA PHE A 143 8.30 5.44 3.17
C PHE A 143 9.25 5.31 4.37
N TRP A 144 8.70 5.08 5.57
CA TRP A 144 9.50 4.89 6.78
C TRP A 144 10.33 3.60 6.71
N ASN A 145 9.72 2.51 6.25
CA ASN A 145 10.41 1.23 6.09
C ASN A 145 11.52 1.32 5.03
N LEU A 146 11.26 2.03 3.93
CA LEU A 146 12.27 2.26 2.88
C LEU A 146 13.44 3.09 3.41
N LEU A 147 13.17 4.14 4.20
CA LEU A 147 14.19 4.97 4.82
C LEU A 147 15.04 4.18 5.84
N LEU A 148 14.40 3.36 6.68
CA LEU A 148 15.11 2.50 7.64
C LEU A 148 16.02 1.49 6.94
N VAL A 149 15.54 0.84 5.87
CA VAL A 149 16.35 -0.13 5.12
C VAL A 149 17.48 0.58 4.36
N ALA A 150 17.23 1.74 3.76
CA ALA A 150 18.25 2.52 3.07
C ALA A 150 19.37 2.97 4.01
N THR A 151 19.01 3.55 5.16
CA THR A 151 19.99 3.98 6.17
C THR A 151 20.79 2.80 6.72
N SER A 152 20.14 1.65 6.95
CA SER A 152 20.81 0.42 7.36
C SER A 152 21.82 -0.07 6.32
N ALA A 153 21.43 -0.15 5.05
CA ALA A 153 22.30 -0.57 3.96
C ALA A 153 23.53 0.35 3.82
N ILE A 154 23.31 1.67 3.87
CA ILE A 154 24.39 2.66 3.82
C ILE A 154 25.34 2.49 5.02
N SER A 155 24.80 2.31 6.23
CA SER A 155 25.63 2.15 7.44
C SER A 155 26.51 0.89 7.38
N LEU A 156 25.96 -0.22 6.88
CA LEU A 156 26.68 -1.48 6.72
C LEU A 156 27.76 -1.38 5.63
N LEU A 157 27.45 -0.73 4.51
CA LEU A 157 28.42 -0.47 3.44
C LEU A 157 29.57 0.42 3.92
N ALA A 158 29.27 1.50 4.65
CA ALA A 158 30.29 2.38 5.20
C ALA A 158 31.21 1.64 6.19
N ASN A 159 30.61 0.84 7.08
CA ASN A 159 31.37 0.01 8.02
C ASN A 159 32.28 -0.99 7.29
N PHE A 160 31.77 -1.64 6.23
CA PHE A 160 32.55 -2.56 5.42
C PHE A 160 33.75 -1.89 4.76
N ILE A 161 33.57 -0.71 4.14
CA ILE A 161 34.65 0.02 3.47
C ILE A 161 35.75 0.42 4.47
N VAL A 162 35.37 1.00 5.60
CA VAL A 162 36.33 1.46 6.63
C VAL A 162 37.15 0.28 7.17
N GLN A 163 36.51 -0.85 7.46
CA GLN A 163 37.22 -2.01 8.01
C GLN A 163 38.12 -2.70 6.98
N ASN A 164 37.71 -2.74 5.71
CA ASN A 164 38.54 -3.31 4.65
C ASN A 164 39.77 -2.43 4.36
N GLY A 165 39.67 -1.10 4.54
CA GLY A 165 40.80 -0.19 4.50
C GLY A 165 41.81 -0.43 5.62
N ARG A 166 41.33 -0.50 6.87
CA ARG A 166 42.18 -0.75 8.06
C ARG A 166 42.95 -2.07 7.97
N GLY A 167 42.29 -3.14 7.52
CA GLY A 167 42.94 -4.45 7.37
C GLY A 167 44.09 -4.47 6.36
N LYS A 168 44.02 -3.66 5.28
CA LYS A 168 45.11 -3.55 4.30
C LYS A 168 46.31 -2.79 4.85
N GLU A 169 46.08 -1.71 5.63
CA GLU A 169 47.16 -0.94 6.26
C GLU A 169 47.92 -1.75 7.32
N GLU A 170 47.21 -2.54 8.13
CA GLU A 170 47.82 -3.44 9.12
C GLU A 170 48.67 -4.53 8.45
N ALA A 171 48.19 -5.11 7.35
CA ALA A 171 48.93 -6.11 6.59
C ALA A 171 50.21 -5.54 5.92
N ALA A 172 50.14 -4.32 5.39
CA ALA A 172 51.31 -3.65 4.79
C ALA A 172 52.40 -3.38 5.83
N LYS A 173 52.02 -2.89 7.02
CA LYS A 173 52.96 -2.67 8.14
C LYS A 173 53.59 -3.95 8.67
N ALA A 174 52.86 -5.07 8.64
CA ALA A 174 53.39 -6.37 9.06
C ALA A 174 54.48 -6.90 8.12
N LEU A 175 54.32 -6.70 6.80
CA LEU A 175 55.29 -7.11 5.78
C LEU A 175 56.58 -6.30 5.84
N GLU A 176 56.49 -4.99 6.06
CA GLU A 176 57.64 -4.10 6.18
C GLU A 176 58.51 -4.41 7.42
N LYS A 177 57.91 -4.98 8.47
CA LYS A 177 58.61 -5.34 9.71
C LYS A 177 59.35 -6.68 9.65
N THR A 178 59.10 -7.47 8.59
CA THR A 178 59.73 -8.79 8.37
C THR A 178 60.89 -8.77 7.39
N VAL A 179 61.17 -7.63 6.76
CA VAL A 179 62.32 -7.38 5.88
C VAL A 179 63.39 -6.61 6.65
#